data_AF-A0A4Q2UUX8-F1
#
_entry.id   AF-A0A4Q2UUX8-F1
#
_cell.length_a   1.000
_cell.length_b   1.000
_cell.length_c   1.000
_cell.angle_alpha   90.00
_cell.angle_beta   90.00
_cell.angle_gamma   90.00
#
_symmetry.space_group_name_H-M   'P 1'
#
loop_
_entity.id
_entity.type
_entity.pdbx_description
1 polymer ?
#
loop_
_entity_poly.entity_id
_entity_poly.type
_entity_poly.pdbx_seq_one_letter_code
_entity_poly.pdbx_strand_id
1 'polypeptide(L)'
;MTYNKFQLLHRHLRPFDHTEFVPDERFPEVFQCAQPWSDLIQYVSTQLLEPGSHLAVDEGMIQYEGRSHQKTTVQNKPINTGFKVWVVAQKGFFLRWIWHQPGLKYGPVGVEPTKKRRTGVGRGRGRPARPREVEEVKEVIEVMTNRDKVIPLNSTQSVVISLINMLPPAVYHVFMDNLFSSSDLFLSLRQHGHGATGTARANCGIYKDLAVSKNKDKLGKSGYEFNEIRVIPTADNQVNQIAWKDNALVLFMSTVFKGNERIEFAAEYNNEMNHVDRGDQLRSYHSYDHPVRRGAWQALTWHFLLEVILVNSYILQLHGQPSWKRYTSQVEWRERLYNDIFKAFHHD
;
A
#
# COMPACT_ATOMS: atom_id res chain seq x y z
N MET A 1 -27.06 17.24 20.78
CA MET A 1 -27.82 16.19 20.05
C MET A 1 -28.24 15.09 21.03
N THR A 2 -29.46 14.57 20.93
CA THR A 2 -29.90 13.45 21.80
C THR A 2 -29.28 12.13 21.39
N TYR A 3 -29.13 11.19 22.33
CA TYR A 3 -28.61 9.84 22.06
C TYR A 3 -29.38 9.12 20.96
N ASN A 4 -30.72 9.16 20.98
CA ASN A 4 -31.56 8.50 19.97
C ASN A 4 -31.35 9.09 18.57
N LYS A 5 -31.21 10.42 18.46
CA LYS A 5 -30.91 11.07 17.19
C LYS A 5 -29.53 10.66 16.68
N PHE A 6 -28.52 10.60 17.55
CA PHE A 6 -27.19 10.11 17.19
C PHE A 6 -27.23 8.65 16.68
N GLN A 7 -27.89 7.73 17.40
CA GLN A 7 -27.99 6.33 16.99
C GLN A 7 -28.70 6.17 15.64
N LEU A 8 -29.76 6.95 15.39
CA LEU A 8 -30.46 6.94 14.10
C LEU A 8 -29.57 7.46 12.97
N LEU A 9 -28.87 8.58 13.17
CA LEU A 9 -27.95 9.14 12.19
C LEU A 9 -26.79 8.19 11.91
N HIS A 10 -26.13 7.68 12.95
CA HIS A 10 -25.00 6.76 12.82
C HIS A 10 -25.38 5.48 12.04
N ARG A 11 -26.59 4.95 12.25
CA ARG A 11 -27.07 3.75 11.54
C ARG A 11 -27.37 4.02 10.06
N HIS A 12 -27.79 5.23 9.72
CA HIS A 12 -28.35 5.56 8.42
C HIS A 12 -27.47 6.44 7.54
N LEU A 13 -26.41 7.06 8.09
CA LEU A 13 -25.44 7.80 7.29
C LEU A 13 -24.82 6.87 6.25
N ARG A 14 -24.67 7.34 5.01
CA ARG A 14 -24.01 6.62 3.92
C ARG A 14 -22.97 7.55 3.29
N PRO A 15 -21.73 7.10 3.06
CA PRO A 15 -20.72 7.86 2.32
C PRO A 15 -20.90 7.77 0.79
N PHE A 16 -22.06 7.28 0.32
CA PHE A 16 -22.41 7.07 -1.07
C PHE A 16 -23.91 7.33 -1.28
N ASP A 17 -24.30 7.62 -2.52
CA ASP A 17 -25.71 7.70 -2.89
C ASP A 17 -26.29 6.30 -3.07
N HIS A 18 -27.06 5.86 -2.09
CA HIS A 18 -27.71 4.55 -2.09
C HIS A 18 -28.92 4.47 -3.04
N THR A 19 -29.42 5.60 -3.55
CA THR A 19 -30.56 5.64 -4.47
C THR A 19 -30.15 5.41 -5.92
N GLU A 20 -28.91 5.75 -6.25
CA GLU A 20 -28.30 5.56 -7.58
C GLU A 20 -27.31 4.38 -7.61
N PHE A 21 -27.19 3.63 -6.50
CA PHE A 21 -26.19 2.58 -6.36
C PHE A 21 -26.50 1.37 -7.25
N VAL A 22 -25.68 1.17 -8.28
CA VAL A 22 -25.70 -0.01 -9.13
C VAL A 22 -24.42 -0.83 -8.87
N PRO A 23 -24.52 -2.03 -8.28
CA PRO A 23 -23.34 -2.82 -7.95
C PRO A 23 -22.55 -3.24 -9.19
N ASP A 24 -21.25 -2.94 -9.23
CA ASP A 24 -20.31 -3.58 -10.15
C ASP A 24 -19.95 -4.99 -9.66
N GLU A 25 -20.21 -6.01 -10.47
CA GLU A 25 -19.89 -7.40 -10.14
C GLU A 25 -18.37 -7.67 -9.97
N ARG A 26 -17.52 -6.82 -10.56
CA ARG A 26 -16.05 -6.96 -10.52
C ARG A 26 -15.44 -6.27 -9.30
N PHE A 27 -16.16 -5.37 -8.64
CA PHE A 27 -15.68 -4.60 -7.51
C PHE A 27 -16.56 -4.89 -6.29
N PRO A 28 -16.05 -5.46 -5.17
CA PRO A 28 -16.93 -5.80 -4.06
C PRO A 28 -17.73 -4.61 -3.49
N GLU A 29 -19.04 -4.81 -3.26
CA GLU A 29 -19.97 -3.79 -2.75
C GLU A 29 -19.44 -3.05 -1.52
N VAL A 30 -18.79 -3.76 -0.60
CA VAL A 30 -18.21 -3.17 0.62
C VAL A 30 -17.22 -2.03 0.31
N PHE A 31 -16.44 -2.17 -0.76
CA PHE A 31 -15.48 -1.17 -1.18
C PHE A 31 -16.15 -0.10 -2.04
N GLN A 32 -17.05 -0.48 -2.96
CA GLN A 32 -17.85 0.47 -3.75
C GLN A 32 -18.55 1.50 -2.85
N CYS A 33 -19.17 1.03 -1.77
CA CYS A 33 -19.87 1.89 -0.80
C CYS A 33 -18.92 2.88 -0.11
N ALA A 34 -17.65 2.53 0.13
CA ALA A 34 -16.67 3.42 0.75
C ALA A 34 -15.90 4.29 -0.26
N GLN A 35 -16.02 3.98 -1.55
CA GLN A 35 -15.18 4.54 -2.61
C GLN A 35 -15.31 6.06 -2.77
N PRO A 36 -16.51 6.68 -2.74
CA PRO A 36 -16.61 8.13 -2.95
C PRO A 36 -15.81 8.95 -1.94
N TRP A 37 -15.85 8.55 -0.66
CA TRP A 37 -15.03 9.18 0.38
C TRP A 37 -13.55 8.82 0.23
N SER A 38 -13.26 7.56 -0.11
CA SER A 38 -11.88 7.10 -0.36
C SER A 38 -11.20 7.95 -1.43
N ASP A 39 -11.86 8.16 -2.57
CA ASP A 39 -11.30 8.94 -3.68
C ASP A 39 -11.10 10.40 -3.31
N LEU A 40 -12.09 11.00 -2.65
CA LEU A 40 -11.99 12.39 -2.20
C LEU A 40 -10.83 12.57 -1.22
N ILE A 41 -10.70 11.71 -0.21
CA ILE A 41 -9.65 11.85 0.81
C ILE A 41 -8.27 11.64 0.17
N GLN A 42 -8.10 10.64 -0.69
CA GLN A 42 -6.84 10.43 -1.41
C GLN A 42 -6.48 11.63 -2.29
N TYR A 43 -7.47 12.14 -3.04
CA TYR A 43 -7.28 13.31 -3.89
C TYR A 43 -6.79 14.49 -3.05
N VAL A 44 -7.52 14.84 -1.99
CA VAL A 44 -7.18 15.94 -1.08
C VAL A 44 -5.81 15.72 -0.42
N SER A 45 -5.48 14.51 0.03
CA SER A 45 -4.17 14.19 0.62
C SER A 45 -3.01 14.59 -0.31
N THR A 46 -3.11 14.30 -1.60
CA THR A 46 -2.09 14.66 -2.60
C THR A 46 -2.15 16.10 -3.10
N GLN A 47 -3.20 16.86 -2.76
CA GLN A 47 -3.28 18.30 -3.01
C GLN A 47 -2.72 19.11 -1.84
N LEU A 48 -2.87 18.60 -0.60
CA LEU A 48 -2.43 19.28 0.62
C LEU A 48 -0.95 19.05 0.93
N LEU A 49 -0.39 17.91 0.49
CA LEU A 49 1.00 17.56 0.72
C LEU A 49 1.66 17.17 -0.60
N GLU A 50 2.67 17.94 -0.99
CA GLU A 50 3.65 17.48 -1.97
C GLU A 50 4.61 16.51 -1.25
N PRO A 51 4.60 15.21 -1.59
CA PRO A 51 5.48 14.26 -0.95
C PRO A 51 6.94 14.53 -1.33
N GLY A 52 7.84 14.24 -0.40
CA GLY A 52 9.27 14.18 -0.70
C GLY A 52 9.62 12.90 -1.47
N SER A 53 10.91 12.71 -1.74
CA SER A 53 11.36 11.60 -2.58
C SER A 53 11.26 10.23 -1.90
N HIS A 54 11.41 10.12 -0.58
CA HIS A 54 11.40 8.82 0.11
C HIS A 54 9.98 8.42 0.55
N LEU A 55 9.49 7.31 0.01
CA LEU A 55 8.14 6.80 0.25
C LEU A 55 8.19 5.33 0.68
N ALA A 56 7.27 4.90 1.53
CA ALA A 56 7.12 3.48 1.85
C ALA A 56 5.81 2.93 1.31
N VAL A 57 5.86 1.72 0.76
CA VAL A 57 4.69 0.94 0.37
C VAL A 57 4.60 -0.29 1.26
N ASP A 58 3.45 -0.46 1.91
CA ASP A 58 3.19 -1.62 2.77
C ASP A 58 1.68 -1.92 2.92
N GLU A 59 1.34 -2.99 3.63
CA GLU A 59 -0.03 -3.28 4.04
C GLU A 59 -0.45 -2.64 5.37
N GLY A 60 -1.67 -2.10 5.38
CA GLY A 60 -2.43 -1.75 6.57
C GLY A 60 -3.58 -2.72 6.84
N MET A 61 -4.02 -2.78 8.09
CA MET A 61 -5.17 -3.59 8.53
C MET A 61 -6.26 -2.71 9.15
N ILE A 62 -7.51 -2.99 8.80
CA ILE A 62 -8.71 -2.30 9.29
C ILE A 62 -9.53 -3.33 10.06
N GLN A 63 -9.62 -3.19 11.39
CA GLN A 63 -10.29 -4.17 12.24
C GLN A 63 -11.76 -4.31 11.85
N TYR A 64 -12.19 -5.55 11.61
CA TYR A 64 -13.60 -5.86 11.42
C TYR A 64 -13.89 -7.34 11.70
N GLU A 65 -14.72 -7.60 12.70
CA GLU A 65 -15.05 -8.97 13.12
C GLU A 65 -16.35 -9.49 12.50
N GLY A 66 -17.20 -8.59 11.99
CA GLY A 66 -18.47 -8.93 11.35
C GLY A 66 -18.32 -9.80 10.08
N ARG A 67 -19.44 -10.26 9.54
CA ARG A 67 -19.44 -11.14 8.36
C ARG A 67 -19.13 -10.34 7.10
N SER A 68 -18.06 -10.72 6.40
CA SER A 68 -17.73 -10.23 5.05
C SER A 68 -16.77 -11.20 4.37
N HIS A 69 -16.95 -11.39 3.06
CA HIS A 69 -16.07 -12.22 2.23
C HIS A 69 -14.73 -11.54 1.90
N GLN A 70 -14.64 -10.23 2.11
CA GLN A 70 -13.46 -9.43 1.78
C GLN A 70 -12.47 -9.31 2.95
N LYS A 71 -12.74 -9.97 4.07
CA LYS A 71 -11.82 -10.01 5.20
C LYS A 71 -10.59 -10.88 4.91
N THR A 72 -9.46 -10.48 5.46
CA THR A 72 -8.20 -11.22 5.45
C THR A 72 -7.74 -11.43 6.88
N THR A 73 -7.09 -12.57 7.12
CA THR A 73 -6.38 -12.83 8.36
C THR A 73 -4.88 -12.82 8.09
N VAL A 74 -4.16 -11.96 8.81
CA VAL A 74 -2.71 -11.82 8.73
C VAL A 74 -2.12 -12.19 10.09
N GLN A 75 -1.32 -13.25 10.11
CA GLN A 75 -0.65 -13.68 11.33
C GLN A 75 0.36 -12.62 11.79
N ASN A 76 0.53 -12.46 13.10
CA ASN A 76 1.52 -11.58 13.75
C ASN A 76 1.30 -10.06 13.61
N LYS A 77 0.20 -9.59 12.99
CA LYS A 77 -0.22 -8.17 13.11
C LYS A 77 -1.07 -8.00 14.38
N PRO A 78 -0.99 -6.85 15.09
CA PRO A 78 -1.84 -6.57 16.26
C PRO A 78 -3.33 -6.69 15.94
N ILE A 79 -3.74 -6.12 14.79
CA ILE A 79 -5.04 -6.36 14.18
C ILE A 79 -4.87 -7.50 13.17
N ASN A 80 -5.15 -8.72 13.61
CA ASN A 80 -4.89 -9.92 12.80
C ASN A 80 -6.03 -10.28 11.86
N THR A 81 -7.23 -9.71 12.01
CA THR A 81 -8.41 -10.04 11.19
C THR A 81 -9.22 -8.78 10.87
N GLY A 82 -9.51 -8.59 9.59
CA GLY A 82 -10.22 -7.40 9.13
C GLY A 82 -10.09 -7.18 7.63
N PHE A 83 -10.25 -5.95 7.15
CA PHE A 83 -9.93 -5.60 5.76
C PHE A 83 -8.46 -5.27 5.64
N LYS A 84 -7.81 -5.78 4.59
CA LYS A 84 -6.44 -5.40 4.26
C LYS A 84 -6.48 -4.28 3.22
N VAL A 85 -5.55 -3.35 3.33
CA VAL A 85 -5.38 -2.22 2.41
C VAL A 85 -3.90 -2.07 2.09
N TRP A 86 -3.58 -1.75 0.85
CA TRP A 86 -2.21 -1.41 0.44
C TRP A 86 -2.06 0.09 0.45
N VAL A 87 -0.99 0.61 1.03
CA VAL A 87 -0.82 2.04 1.28
C VAL A 87 0.55 2.50 0.81
N VAL A 88 0.60 3.68 0.18
CA VAL A 88 1.84 4.46 0.06
C VAL A 88 1.80 5.64 1.02
N ALA A 89 2.83 5.78 1.84
CA ALA A 89 2.88 6.76 2.92
C ALA A 89 4.25 7.41 3.06
N GLN A 90 4.26 8.58 3.69
CA GLN A 90 5.47 9.29 4.10
C GLN A 90 5.35 9.76 5.55
N LYS A 91 6.25 9.33 6.43
CA LYS A 91 6.30 9.74 7.85
C LYS A 91 4.94 9.62 8.59
N GLY A 92 4.17 8.57 8.31
CA GLY A 92 2.84 8.36 8.90
C GLY A 92 1.68 9.02 8.14
N PHE A 93 1.96 9.91 7.19
CA PHE A 93 0.94 10.52 6.34
C PHE A 93 0.56 9.57 5.21
N PHE A 94 -0.72 9.23 5.11
CA PHE A 94 -1.22 8.30 4.08
C PHE A 94 -1.57 9.10 2.81
N LEU A 95 -0.87 8.82 1.71
CA LEU A 95 -1.01 9.54 0.44
C LEU A 95 -2.09 8.91 -0.45
N ARG A 96 -1.90 7.63 -0.78
CA ARG A 96 -2.80 6.83 -1.64
C ARG A 96 -2.91 5.41 -1.09
N TRP A 97 -4.00 4.74 -1.42
CA TRP A 97 -4.23 3.35 -1.04
C TRP A 97 -5.14 2.59 -2.01
N ILE A 98 -5.01 1.26 -1.98
CA ILE A 98 -5.80 0.33 -2.78
C ILE A 98 -6.36 -0.76 -1.87
N TRP A 99 -7.67 -1.03 -1.98
CA TRP A 99 -8.30 -2.11 -1.22
C TRP A 99 -7.79 -3.49 -1.64
N HIS A 100 -7.63 -4.40 -0.69
CA HIS A 100 -7.30 -5.79 -1.00
C HIS A 100 -8.56 -6.65 -1.07
N GLN A 101 -8.67 -7.45 -2.13
CA GLN A 101 -9.66 -8.52 -2.20
C GLN A 101 -8.97 -9.88 -1.97
N PRO A 102 -9.45 -10.71 -1.02
CA PRO A 102 -8.89 -12.02 -0.77
C PRO A 102 -9.24 -13.03 -1.88
N GLY A 103 -8.33 -13.97 -2.12
CA GLY A 103 -8.50 -15.10 -3.03
C GLY A 103 -7.57 -15.08 -4.25
N LEU A 104 -7.10 -16.25 -4.68
CA LEU A 104 -6.07 -16.40 -5.74
C LEU A 104 -6.46 -15.82 -7.11
N LYS A 105 -7.76 -15.61 -7.36
CA LYS A 105 -8.30 -15.04 -8.60
C LYS A 105 -8.34 -13.52 -8.59
N TYR A 106 -8.34 -12.91 -7.40
CA TYR A 106 -8.57 -11.48 -7.22
C TYR A 106 -7.29 -10.87 -6.64
N GLY A 107 -6.66 -10.02 -7.43
CA GLY A 107 -5.53 -9.22 -7.00
C GLY A 107 -5.97 -8.05 -6.11
N PRO A 108 -5.10 -7.04 -5.95
CA PRO A 108 -5.53 -5.72 -5.45
C PRO A 108 -6.72 -5.24 -6.28
N VAL A 109 -7.66 -4.57 -5.63
CA VAL A 109 -8.85 -4.11 -6.33
C VAL A 109 -8.47 -3.03 -7.35
N GLY A 110 -8.96 -3.15 -8.59
CA GLY A 110 -8.60 -2.24 -9.67
C GLY A 110 -7.28 -2.57 -10.38
N VAL A 111 -6.56 -3.63 -9.96
CA VAL A 111 -5.34 -4.10 -10.64
C VAL A 111 -5.66 -5.39 -11.39
N GLU A 112 -5.81 -5.30 -12.71
CA GLU A 112 -6.14 -6.48 -13.52
C GLU A 112 -4.98 -7.47 -13.57
N PRO A 113 -5.20 -8.76 -13.24
CA PRO A 113 -4.18 -9.78 -13.41
C PRO A 113 -3.92 -10.04 -14.89
N THR A 114 -2.65 -10.08 -15.29
CA THR A 114 -2.25 -10.45 -16.64
C THR A 114 -2.66 -11.88 -16.93
N LYS A 115 -3.59 -12.08 -17.86
CA LYS A 115 -3.95 -13.42 -18.34
C LYS A 115 -2.72 -14.05 -18.99
N LYS A 116 -2.17 -15.12 -18.38
CA LYS A 116 -1.22 -16.00 -19.08
C LYS A 116 -1.88 -16.46 -20.39
N ARG A 117 -1.31 -16.11 -21.55
CA ARG A 117 -1.71 -16.70 -22.83
C ARG A 117 -1.61 -18.22 -22.68
N ARG A 118 -2.74 -18.92 -22.69
CA ARG A 118 -2.78 -20.36 -22.90
C ARG A 118 -2.21 -20.61 -24.31
N THR A 119 -0.97 -21.04 -24.40
CA THR A 119 -0.46 -21.70 -25.62
C THR A 119 -1.10 -23.09 -25.68
N GLY A 120 -2.36 -23.13 -26.13
CA GLY A 120 -3.08 -24.34 -26.45
C GLY A 120 -3.51 -24.26 -27.90
N VAL A 121 -2.81 -24.98 -28.78
CA VAL A 121 -3.24 -25.21 -30.16
C VAL A 121 -4.50 -26.07 -30.11
N GLY A 122 -5.66 -25.42 -30.10
CA GLY A 122 -6.96 -26.06 -30.26
C GLY A 122 -7.62 -25.56 -31.54
N ARG A 123 -7.62 -26.39 -32.59
CA ARG A 123 -8.37 -26.14 -33.82
C ARG A 123 -9.87 -26.21 -33.51
N GLY A 124 -10.55 -25.06 -33.54
CA GLY A 124 -12.00 -24.97 -33.46
C GLY A 124 -12.52 -23.81 -34.31
N ARG A 125 -13.29 -24.11 -35.36
CA ARG A 125 -13.94 -23.15 -36.25
C ARG A 125 -15.11 -22.46 -35.52
N GLY A 126 -15.10 -21.14 -35.43
CA GLY A 126 -16.22 -20.31 -34.94
C GLY A 126 -16.18 -18.90 -35.55
N ARG A 127 -17.35 -18.38 -35.93
CA ARG A 127 -17.61 -17.17 -36.75
C ARG A 127 -17.01 -15.86 -36.20
N PRO A 128 -16.74 -14.85 -37.06
CA PRO A 128 -16.18 -13.58 -36.60
C PRO A 128 -17.26 -12.71 -35.95
N ALA A 129 -16.98 -12.22 -34.74
CA ALA A 129 -17.74 -11.14 -34.12
C ALA A 129 -17.18 -9.78 -34.61
N ARG A 130 -18.06 -8.81 -34.88
CA ARG A 130 -17.70 -7.45 -35.29
C ARG A 130 -16.90 -6.72 -34.19
N PRO A 131 -15.94 -5.86 -34.54
CA PRO A 131 -15.24 -5.06 -33.55
C PRO A 131 -16.15 -3.94 -33.06
N ARG A 132 -16.37 -3.86 -31.75
CA ARG A 132 -16.80 -2.62 -31.08
C ARG A 132 -15.53 -1.90 -30.65
N GLU A 133 -15.31 -0.71 -31.18
CA GLU A 133 -14.36 0.25 -30.64
C GLU A 133 -14.86 0.68 -29.25
N VAL A 134 -14.09 0.28 -28.23
CA VAL A 134 -14.14 0.88 -26.92
C VAL A 134 -12.68 1.16 -26.59
N GLU A 135 -12.33 2.44 -26.55
CA GLU A 135 -11.08 2.90 -25.95
C GLU A 135 -11.14 2.62 -24.44
N GLU A 136 -10.79 1.41 -24.04
CA GLU A 136 -10.45 1.09 -22.66
C GLU A 136 -8.99 1.49 -22.42
N VAL A 137 -8.78 2.43 -21.50
CA VAL A 137 -7.46 2.80 -20.99
C VAL A 137 -6.83 1.56 -20.37
N LYS A 138 -5.91 0.94 -21.12
CA LYS A 138 -5.09 -0.20 -20.70
C LYS A 138 -3.83 0.32 -20.05
N GLU A 139 -3.78 0.36 -18.72
CA GLU A 139 -2.48 0.32 -18.03
C GLU A 139 -2.20 -1.11 -17.59
N VAL A 140 -1.78 -1.92 -18.56
CA VAL A 140 -1.02 -3.13 -18.24
C VAL A 140 0.37 -2.65 -17.86
N ILE A 141 0.75 -2.82 -16.59
CA ILE A 141 2.07 -2.49 -16.08
C ILE A 141 3.07 -3.53 -16.64
N GLU A 142 3.66 -3.20 -17.79
CA GLU A 142 4.59 -4.05 -18.53
C GLU A 142 6.05 -3.64 -18.23
N VAL A 143 6.94 -4.63 -18.07
CA VAL A 143 8.39 -4.41 -17.95
C VAL A 143 9.05 -4.62 -19.32
N MET A 144 9.72 -3.61 -19.87
CA MET A 144 10.51 -3.77 -21.10
C MET A 144 11.92 -4.25 -20.76
N THR A 145 12.25 -5.52 -20.97
CA THR A 145 13.66 -5.95 -20.84
C THR A 145 14.49 -5.58 -22.08
N ASN A 146 15.82 -5.50 -21.95
CA ASN A 146 16.80 -5.24 -23.02
C ASN A 146 16.71 -6.15 -24.27
N ARG A 147 15.76 -7.09 -24.33
CA ARG A 147 15.51 -8.02 -25.45
C ARG A 147 14.10 -7.90 -26.02
N ASP A 148 13.43 -6.75 -25.85
CA ASP A 148 12.03 -6.51 -26.25
C ASP A 148 11.04 -7.51 -25.63
N LYS A 149 11.40 -8.11 -24.49
CA LYS A 149 10.57 -9.10 -23.80
C LYS A 149 9.81 -8.40 -22.70
N VAL A 150 8.49 -8.35 -22.85
CA VAL A 150 7.55 -7.90 -21.82
C VAL A 150 7.45 -8.96 -20.73
N ILE A 151 7.87 -8.64 -19.51
CA ILE A 151 7.64 -9.50 -18.34
C ILE A 151 6.47 -8.92 -17.53
N PRO A 152 5.37 -9.67 -17.38
CA PRO A 152 4.25 -9.22 -16.56
C PRO A 152 4.60 -9.36 -15.07
N LEU A 153 4.42 -8.28 -14.31
CA LEU A 153 4.45 -8.34 -12.85
C LEU A 153 3.26 -9.13 -12.32
N ASN A 154 3.45 -9.80 -11.17
CA ASN A 154 2.32 -10.43 -10.50
C ASN A 154 1.43 -9.39 -9.81
N SER A 155 0.20 -9.78 -9.44
CA SER A 155 -0.78 -8.86 -8.88
C SER A 155 -0.32 -8.14 -7.60
N THR A 156 0.51 -8.77 -6.77
CA THR A 156 1.06 -8.14 -5.56
C THR A 156 2.12 -7.11 -5.91
N GLN A 157 3.00 -7.40 -6.87
CA GLN A 157 4.03 -6.47 -7.35
C GLN A 157 3.41 -5.25 -8.04
N SER A 158 2.38 -5.47 -8.86
CA SER A 158 1.68 -4.40 -9.57
C SER A 158 1.05 -3.36 -8.63
N VAL A 159 0.74 -3.72 -7.37
CA VAL A 159 0.30 -2.76 -6.34
C VAL A 159 1.24 -1.57 -6.25
N VAL A 160 2.55 -1.84 -6.20
CA VAL A 160 3.56 -0.80 -5.97
C VAL A 160 3.51 0.20 -7.11
N ILE A 161 3.53 -0.27 -8.35
CA ILE A 161 3.44 0.61 -9.53
C ILE A 161 2.10 1.36 -9.55
N SER A 162 0.98 0.67 -9.30
CA SER A 162 -0.33 1.33 -9.27
C SER A 162 -0.40 2.44 -8.23
N LEU A 163 0.13 2.23 -7.02
CA LEU A 163 0.16 3.26 -5.98
C LEU A 163 1.04 4.45 -6.38
N ILE A 164 2.19 4.21 -7.01
CA ILE A 164 3.09 5.26 -7.47
C ILE A 164 2.47 6.06 -8.63
N ASN A 165 1.80 5.40 -9.58
CA ASN A 165 1.11 6.08 -10.68
C ASN A 165 -0.03 7.02 -10.21
N MET A 166 -0.56 6.82 -9.00
CA MET A 166 -1.57 7.72 -8.41
C MET A 166 -0.98 8.98 -7.77
N LEU A 167 0.34 9.07 -7.63
CA LEU A 167 1.01 10.21 -7.01
C LEU A 167 1.28 11.33 -8.03
N PRO A 168 1.53 12.56 -7.56
CA PRO A 168 2.02 13.62 -8.43
C PRO A 168 3.27 13.21 -9.22
N PRO A 169 3.48 13.70 -10.44
CA PRO A 169 4.68 13.37 -11.20
C PRO A 169 5.95 13.87 -10.49
N ALA A 170 6.78 12.94 -10.01
CA ALA A 170 8.09 13.22 -9.43
C ALA A 170 9.00 11.99 -9.45
N VAL A 171 10.27 12.18 -9.12
CA VAL A 171 11.21 11.08 -8.88
C VAL A 171 11.13 10.65 -7.42
N TYR A 172 10.75 9.40 -7.21
CA TYR A 172 10.58 8.78 -5.90
C TYR A 172 11.60 7.68 -5.69
N HIS A 173 11.99 7.48 -4.45
CA HIS A 173 12.71 6.33 -3.95
C HIS A 173 11.74 5.55 -3.05
N VAL A 174 11.31 4.39 -3.56
CA VAL A 174 10.27 3.57 -2.96
C VAL A 174 10.90 2.48 -2.10
N PHE A 175 10.55 2.48 -0.82
CA PHE A 175 10.90 1.47 0.15
C PHE A 175 9.74 0.48 0.27
N MET A 176 10.04 -0.82 0.22
CA MET A 176 9.00 -1.87 0.29
C MET A 176 9.49 -3.13 1.00
N ASP A 177 8.56 -3.89 1.59
CA ASP A 177 8.87 -5.15 2.23
C ASP A 177 9.07 -6.28 1.20
N ASN A 178 9.69 -7.36 1.65
CA ASN A 178 9.95 -8.59 0.93
C ASN A 178 8.72 -9.26 0.31
N LEU A 179 7.50 -8.87 0.71
CA LEU A 179 6.25 -9.30 0.08
C LEU A 179 6.15 -8.86 -1.39
N PHE A 180 6.66 -7.66 -1.70
CA PHE A 180 6.60 -7.06 -3.02
C PHE A 180 7.85 -7.38 -3.86
N SER A 181 8.99 -7.57 -3.20
CA SER A 181 10.29 -7.58 -3.86
C SER A 181 10.47 -8.64 -4.94
N SER A 182 11.02 -8.21 -6.07
CA SER A 182 11.56 -9.05 -7.16
C SER A 182 12.46 -8.22 -8.06
N SER A 183 13.39 -8.85 -8.78
CA SER A 183 14.25 -8.14 -9.74
C SER A 183 13.43 -7.40 -10.79
N ASP A 184 12.32 -7.98 -11.24
CA ASP A 184 11.49 -7.44 -12.31
C ASP A 184 10.74 -6.17 -11.88
N LEU A 185 10.22 -6.15 -10.65
CA LEU A 185 9.59 -4.95 -10.07
C LEU A 185 10.61 -3.82 -9.92
N PHE A 186 11.81 -4.12 -9.42
CA PHE A 186 12.86 -3.13 -9.19
C PHE A 186 13.34 -2.54 -10.53
N LEU A 187 13.54 -3.39 -11.53
CA LEU A 187 13.87 -2.95 -12.88
C LEU A 187 12.76 -2.05 -13.45
N SER A 188 11.48 -2.43 -13.27
CA SER A 188 10.34 -1.65 -13.72
C SER A 188 10.34 -0.24 -13.11
N LEU A 189 10.48 -0.14 -11.78
CA LEU A 189 10.55 1.16 -11.09
C LEU A 189 11.69 2.03 -11.64
N ARG A 190 12.87 1.44 -11.85
CA ARG A 190 14.02 2.14 -12.44
C ARG A 190 13.74 2.66 -13.85
N GLN A 191 13.12 1.84 -14.69
CA GLN A 191 12.77 2.21 -16.06
C GLN A 191 11.73 3.34 -16.12
N HIS A 192 10.85 3.40 -15.13
CA HIS A 192 9.89 4.49 -14.96
C HIS A 192 10.47 5.70 -14.20
N GLY A 193 11.79 5.72 -13.95
CA GLY A 193 12.48 6.87 -13.36
C GLY A 193 12.45 6.92 -11.83
N HIS A 194 12.08 5.82 -11.16
CA HIS A 194 12.03 5.71 -9.70
C HIS A 194 13.17 4.87 -9.12
N GLY A 195 13.69 5.27 -7.97
CA GLY A 195 14.54 4.45 -7.12
C GLY A 195 13.71 3.43 -6.34
N ALA A 196 14.31 2.30 -5.99
CA ALA A 196 13.67 1.27 -5.18
C ALA A 196 14.69 0.61 -4.24
N THR A 197 14.29 0.37 -2.99
CA THR A 197 15.06 -0.44 -2.03
C THR A 197 14.09 -1.30 -1.23
N GLY A 198 14.39 -2.59 -1.08
CA GLY A 198 13.52 -3.50 -0.35
C GLY A 198 14.26 -4.71 0.19
N THR A 199 13.76 -5.27 1.28
CA THR A 199 14.23 -6.61 1.70
C THR A 199 13.74 -7.66 0.72
N ALA A 200 14.43 -8.80 0.65
CA ALA A 200 14.17 -9.83 -0.35
C ALA A 200 14.05 -11.21 0.30
N ARG A 201 13.15 -12.05 -0.23
CA ARG A 201 13.08 -13.47 0.14
C ARG A 201 14.05 -14.29 -0.69
N ALA A 202 14.51 -15.42 -0.17
CA ALA A 202 15.37 -16.34 -0.94
C ALA A 202 14.70 -16.89 -2.21
N ASN A 203 13.36 -16.87 -2.29
CA ASN A 203 12.57 -17.36 -3.42
C ASN A 203 12.02 -16.25 -4.33
N CYS A 204 12.47 -15.00 -4.21
CA CYS A 204 11.97 -13.87 -5.01
C CYS A 204 12.76 -13.60 -6.31
N GLY A 205 13.48 -14.60 -6.81
CA GLY A 205 14.33 -14.46 -8.00
C GLY A 205 15.72 -13.87 -7.71
N ILE A 206 16.14 -13.84 -6.44
CA ILE A 206 17.50 -13.42 -6.07
C ILE A 206 18.55 -14.41 -6.57
N TYR A 207 19.79 -13.94 -6.77
CA TYR A 207 20.92 -14.73 -7.22
C TYR A 207 21.11 -15.99 -6.36
N LYS A 208 21.29 -17.12 -7.03
CA LYS A 208 21.21 -18.46 -6.43
C LYS A 208 22.15 -18.62 -5.25
N ASP A 209 23.38 -18.11 -5.35
CA ASP A 209 24.35 -18.28 -4.26
C ASP A 209 23.96 -17.47 -3.03
N LEU A 210 23.36 -16.29 -3.19
CA LEU A 210 22.83 -15.50 -2.07
C LEU A 210 21.65 -16.22 -1.40
N ALA A 211 20.75 -16.81 -2.18
CA ALA A 211 19.65 -17.61 -1.67
C ALA A 211 20.14 -18.85 -0.90
N VAL A 212 21.16 -19.54 -1.42
CA VAL A 212 21.81 -20.67 -0.75
C VAL A 212 22.47 -20.22 0.56
N SER A 213 23.21 -19.11 0.55
CA SER A 213 23.82 -18.54 1.75
C SER A 213 22.78 -18.18 2.81
N LYS A 214 21.64 -17.57 2.43
CA LYS A 214 20.52 -17.26 3.34
C LYS A 214 19.93 -18.50 4.00
N ASN A 215 19.82 -19.60 3.27
CA ASN A 215 19.32 -20.86 3.82
C ASN A 215 20.35 -21.54 4.72
N LYS A 216 21.63 -21.50 4.36
CA LYS A 216 22.72 -22.01 5.20
C LYS A 216 22.93 -21.18 6.48
N ASP A 217 22.62 -19.89 6.45
CA ASP A 217 22.73 -18.99 7.61
C ASP A 217 21.84 -19.45 8.78
N LYS A 218 20.65 -19.99 8.48
CA LYS A 218 19.75 -20.57 9.47
C LYS A 218 20.39 -21.72 10.27
N LEU A 219 21.44 -22.33 9.73
CA LEU A 219 22.21 -23.41 10.35
C LEU A 219 23.56 -22.93 10.90
N GLY A 220 23.83 -21.62 10.88
CA GLY A 220 25.13 -21.05 11.25
C GLY A 220 26.26 -21.35 10.24
N LYS A 221 25.92 -21.72 9.01
CA LYS A 221 26.87 -22.24 8.00
C LYS A 221 26.92 -21.40 6.72
N SER A 222 26.50 -20.13 6.79
CA SER A 222 26.55 -19.21 5.64
C SER A 222 27.98 -18.86 5.23
N GLY A 223 28.91 -18.86 6.19
CA GLY A 223 30.29 -18.41 5.98
C GLY A 223 30.43 -16.90 5.88
N TYR A 224 29.40 -16.14 6.30
CA TYR A 224 29.45 -14.68 6.37
C TYR A 224 29.89 -14.25 7.78
N GLU A 225 30.81 -13.29 7.85
CA GLU A 225 31.18 -12.60 9.08
C GLU A 225 30.17 -11.49 9.42
N PHE A 226 30.10 -11.08 10.70
CA PHE A 226 29.27 -9.95 11.11
C PHE A 226 29.64 -8.68 10.34
N ASN A 227 28.63 -7.95 9.86
CA ASN A 227 28.72 -6.82 8.93
C ASN A 227 29.36 -7.13 7.56
N GLU A 228 29.57 -8.39 7.20
CA GLU A 228 29.96 -8.73 5.84
C GLU A 228 28.82 -8.41 4.86
N ILE A 229 29.20 -7.77 3.75
CA ILE A 229 28.30 -7.43 2.66
C ILE A 229 28.80 -8.07 1.37
N ARG A 230 27.90 -8.72 0.64
CA ARG A 230 28.12 -9.16 -0.73
C ARG A 230 27.07 -8.57 -1.64
N VAL A 231 27.51 -8.04 -2.77
CA VAL A 231 26.65 -7.42 -3.77
C VAL A 231 26.84 -8.15 -5.08
N ILE A 232 25.73 -8.54 -5.70
CA ILE A 232 25.72 -9.18 -7.00
C ILE A 232 24.71 -8.44 -7.88
N PRO A 233 25.16 -7.67 -8.89
CA PRO A 233 24.24 -7.03 -9.81
C PRO A 233 23.51 -8.08 -10.67
N THR A 234 22.31 -7.73 -11.14
CA THR A 234 21.64 -8.47 -12.21
C THR A 234 22.48 -8.46 -13.49
N ALA A 235 22.22 -9.38 -14.42
CA ALA A 235 23.03 -9.52 -15.64
C ALA A 235 23.03 -8.27 -16.54
N ASP A 236 21.99 -7.44 -16.44
CA ASP A 236 21.86 -6.14 -17.11
C ASP A 236 22.45 -4.96 -16.31
N ASN A 237 23.01 -5.25 -15.12
CA ASN A 237 23.60 -4.28 -14.20
C ASN A 237 22.63 -3.17 -13.74
N GLN A 238 21.32 -3.44 -13.73
CA GLN A 238 20.29 -2.46 -13.37
C GLN A 238 19.81 -2.57 -11.91
N VAL A 239 19.90 -3.76 -11.31
CA VAL A 239 19.43 -4.02 -9.94
C VAL A 239 20.54 -4.70 -9.15
N ASN A 240 20.90 -4.12 -8.00
CA ASN A 240 21.85 -4.71 -7.08
C ASN A 240 21.14 -5.65 -6.10
N GLN A 241 21.65 -6.87 -5.98
CA GLN A 241 21.17 -7.86 -5.02
C GLN A 241 22.20 -7.95 -3.91
N ILE A 242 21.80 -7.62 -2.69
CA ILE A 242 22.71 -7.39 -1.57
C ILE A 242 22.42 -8.43 -0.50
N ALA A 243 23.45 -9.09 0.00
CA ALA A 243 23.40 -9.88 1.22
C ALA A 243 24.21 -9.17 2.30
N TRP A 244 23.60 -8.89 3.44
CA TRP A 244 24.23 -8.24 4.59
C TRP A 244 24.05 -9.08 5.84
N LYS A 245 25.15 -9.39 6.51
CA LYS A 245 25.15 -10.19 7.72
C LYS A 245 25.06 -9.31 8.95
N ASP A 246 23.88 -9.24 9.56
CA ASP A 246 23.68 -8.78 10.93
C ASP A 246 23.68 -10.01 11.87
N ASN A 247 22.86 -10.03 12.93
CA ASN A 247 22.52 -11.22 13.69
C ASN A 247 22.09 -12.38 12.77
N ALA A 248 21.31 -12.08 11.73
CA ALA A 248 20.97 -13.00 10.65
C ALA A 248 21.40 -12.42 9.30
N LEU A 249 21.64 -13.27 8.31
CA LEU A 249 21.93 -12.84 6.95
C LEU A 249 20.65 -12.26 6.34
N VAL A 250 20.59 -10.96 6.06
CA VAL A 250 19.46 -10.28 5.42
C VAL A 250 19.74 -10.11 3.94
N LEU A 251 18.72 -10.29 3.11
CA LEU A 251 18.81 -10.06 1.67
C LEU A 251 18.04 -8.80 1.30
N PHE A 252 18.60 -8.01 0.39
CA PHE A 252 18.00 -6.81 -0.16
C PHE A 252 18.10 -6.81 -1.68
N MET A 253 17.23 -6.02 -2.30
CA MET A 253 17.39 -5.54 -3.67
C MET A 253 17.40 -4.01 -3.62
N SER A 254 18.19 -3.37 -4.48
CA SER A 254 18.16 -1.92 -4.66
C SER A 254 18.53 -1.50 -6.07
N THR A 255 17.92 -0.43 -6.57
CA THR A 255 18.33 0.27 -7.80
C THR A 255 19.16 1.51 -7.51
N VAL A 256 19.25 1.92 -6.24
CA VAL A 256 19.92 3.14 -5.79
C VAL A 256 21.29 2.81 -5.20
N PHE A 257 21.34 1.89 -4.25
CA PHE A 257 22.56 1.56 -3.51
C PHE A 257 23.48 0.63 -4.29
N LYS A 258 24.78 0.89 -4.21
CA LYS A 258 25.84 0.04 -4.81
C LYS A 258 26.37 -1.00 -3.82
N GLY A 259 26.04 -0.84 -2.53
CA GLY A 259 26.40 -1.77 -1.45
C GLY A 259 27.86 -1.68 -1.01
N ASN A 260 28.58 -0.65 -1.48
CA ASN A 260 29.78 -0.14 -0.80
C ASN A 260 29.41 0.78 0.38
N GLU A 261 28.16 1.24 0.48
CA GLU A 261 27.64 2.09 1.55
C GLU A 261 27.28 1.27 2.81
N ARG A 262 28.28 0.61 3.43
CA ARG A 262 28.12 -0.54 4.35
C ARG A 262 27.10 -0.40 5.50
N ILE A 263 26.76 0.81 5.93
CA ILE A 263 25.82 1.06 7.04
C ILE A 263 24.59 1.85 6.55
N GLU A 264 24.74 2.63 5.49
CA GLU A 264 23.75 3.65 5.10
C GLU A 264 22.49 2.99 4.52
N PHE A 265 22.61 2.01 3.62
CA PHE A 265 21.41 1.44 2.98
C PHE A 265 20.49 0.71 3.97
N ALA A 266 21.06 0.01 4.95
CA ALA A 266 20.28 -0.72 5.96
C ALA A 266 19.67 0.24 6.99
N ALA A 267 20.44 1.25 7.41
CA ALA A 267 19.93 2.30 8.31
C ALA A 267 18.82 3.12 7.65
N GLU A 268 18.99 3.49 6.38
CA GLU A 268 18.02 4.24 5.60
C GLU A 268 16.76 3.41 5.35
N TYR A 269 16.90 2.15 4.94
CA TYR A 269 15.76 1.23 4.83
C TYR A 269 14.97 1.14 6.14
N ASN A 270 15.66 0.98 7.28
CA ASN A 270 15.00 0.92 8.58
C ASN A 270 14.30 2.24 8.95
N ASN A 271 14.84 3.40 8.55
CA ASN A 271 14.20 4.68 8.82
C ASN A 271 12.95 4.91 7.95
N GLU A 272 13.04 4.56 6.67
CA GLU A 272 12.03 4.90 5.66
C GLU A 272 10.90 3.87 5.58
N MET A 273 11.15 2.58 5.81
CA MET A 273 10.11 1.54 5.72
C MET A 273 8.95 1.72 6.71
N ASN A 274 9.20 2.36 7.84
CA ASN A 274 8.24 2.46 8.93
C ASN A 274 7.15 3.53 8.68
N HIS A 275 7.07 4.14 7.50
CA HIS A 275 6.09 5.22 7.26
C HIS A 275 4.64 4.75 7.36
N VAL A 276 4.31 3.55 6.87
CA VAL A 276 2.95 2.99 6.97
C VAL A 276 2.66 2.61 8.42
N ASP A 277 3.57 1.88 9.08
CA ASP A 277 3.45 1.47 10.48
C ASP A 277 3.28 2.66 11.44
N ARG A 278 3.99 3.77 11.21
CA ARG A 278 3.81 5.02 11.97
C ARG A 278 2.38 5.55 11.83
N GLY A 279 1.82 5.52 10.63
CA GLY A 279 0.44 5.94 10.38
C GLY A 279 -0.57 5.03 11.06
N ASP A 280 -0.36 3.71 10.99
CA ASP A 280 -1.19 2.71 11.68
C ASP A 280 -1.15 2.91 13.21
N GLN A 281 0.03 3.10 13.77
CA GLN A 281 0.23 3.37 15.19
C GLN A 281 -0.53 4.64 15.62
N LEU A 282 -0.39 5.74 14.87
CA LEU A 282 -1.08 7.00 15.17
C LEU A 282 -2.60 6.83 15.15
N ARG A 283 -3.16 6.04 14.22
CA ARG A 283 -4.60 5.76 14.17
C ARG A 283 -5.07 4.86 15.32
N SER A 284 -4.24 3.93 15.79
CA SER A 284 -4.63 3.00 16.85
C SER A 284 -4.76 3.63 18.24
N TYR A 285 -4.08 4.76 18.52
CA TYR A 285 -4.10 5.35 19.86
C TYR A 285 -5.42 6.00 20.25
N HIS A 286 -6.16 6.50 19.27
CA HIS A 286 -7.40 7.24 19.49
C HIS A 286 -8.51 6.78 18.53
N SER A 287 -8.49 5.49 18.19
CA SER A 287 -9.41 4.90 17.23
C SER A 287 -10.87 5.01 17.69
N TYR A 288 -11.76 5.21 16.73
CA TYR A 288 -13.21 5.19 16.94
C TYR A 288 -13.72 3.86 17.55
N ASP A 289 -13.98 3.87 18.86
CA ASP A 289 -14.42 2.70 19.64
C ASP A 289 -15.95 2.50 19.62
N HIS A 290 -16.51 2.29 18.44
CA HIS A 290 -17.92 1.90 18.30
C HIS A 290 -18.06 0.59 17.51
N PRO A 291 -18.84 -0.39 18.03
CA PRO A 291 -19.08 -1.64 17.33
C PRO A 291 -19.85 -1.45 16.02
N VAL A 292 -19.24 -1.85 14.90
CA VAL A 292 -19.89 -1.89 13.59
C VAL A 292 -20.55 -3.24 13.38
N ARG A 293 -21.87 -3.32 13.58
CA ARG A 293 -22.63 -4.58 13.49
C ARG A 293 -23.20 -4.88 12.10
N ARG A 294 -23.49 -3.85 11.30
CA ARG A 294 -24.12 -3.97 9.97
C ARG A 294 -23.45 -3.02 8.99
N GLY A 295 -23.42 -3.40 7.72
CA GLY A 295 -22.77 -2.63 6.67
C GLY A 295 -21.26 -2.60 6.85
N ALA A 296 -20.56 -3.61 6.34
CA ALA A 296 -19.11 -3.73 6.46
C ALA A 296 -18.34 -2.48 5.97
N TRP A 297 -18.93 -1.72 5.04
CA TRP A 297 -18.39 -0.46 4.54
C TRP A 297 -18.30 0.62 5.65
N GLN A 298 -19.08 0.52 6.72
CA GLN A 298 -18.99 1.41 7.89
C GLN A 298 -17.64 1.25 8.60
N ALA A 299 -17.08 0.04 8.65
CA ALA A 299 -15.76 -0.18 9.23
C ALA A 299 -14.68 0.54 8.39
N LEU A 300 -14.77 0.44 7.06
CA LEU A 300 -13.88 1.20 6.16
C LEU A 300 -14.05 2.72 6.36
N THR A 301 -15.28 3.18 6.52
CA THR A 301 -15.58 4.62 6.68
C THR A 301 -15.06 5.16 8.00
N TRP A 302 -15.39 4.50 9.11
CA TRP A 302 -15.17 5.04 10.44
C TRP A 302 -13.84 4.61 11.06
N HIS A 303 -13.43 3.35 10.87
CA HIS A 303 -12.20 2.83 11.45
C HIS A 303 -10.97 3.08 10.58
N PHE A 304 -11.16 3.49 9.32
CA PHE A 304 -10.05 3.80 8.42
C PHE A 304 -10.14 5.21 7.85
N LEU A 305 -11.13 5.53 7.01
CA LEU A 305 -11.17 6.81 6.29
C LEU A 305 -11.23 8.02 7.22
N LEU A 306 -12.11 8.01 8.22
CA LEU A 306 -12.18 9.09 9.22
C LEU A 306 -10.86 9.21 10.01
N GLU A 307 -10.29 8.09 10.43
CA GLU A 307 -9.02 8.09 11.17
C GLU A 307 -7.85 8.60 10.31
N VAL A 308 -7.82 8.28 9.01
CA VAL A 308 -6.86 8.85 8.06
C VAL A 308 -7.01 10.36 7.99
N ILE A 309 -8.24 10.91 7.90
CA ILE A 309 -8.46 12.37 7.92
C ILE A 309 -7.91 12.99 9.22
N LEU A 310 -8.22 12.40 10.37
CA LEU A 310 -7.81 12.94 11.67
C LEU A 310 -6.29 12.89 11.86
N VAL A 311 -5.63 11.80 11.45
CA VAL A 311 -4.18 11.66 11.54
C VAL A 311 -3.46 12.51 10.49
N ASN A 312 -3.92 12.52 9.23
CA ASN A 312 -3.31 13.35 8.19
C ASN A 312 -3.43 14.85 8.53
N SER A 313 -4.58 15.31 9.01
CA SER A 313 -4.75 16.71 9.44
C SER A 313 -3.86 17.05 10.64
N TYR A 314 -3.69 16.12 11.59
CA TYR A 314 -2.76 16.27 12.70
C TYR A 314 -1.31 16.40 12.23
N ILE A 315 -0.88 15.58 11.28
CA ILE A 315 0.48 15.64 10.71
C ILE A 315 0.69 16.96 9.95
N LEU A 316 -0.30 17.39 9.15
CA LEU A 316 -0.23 18.66 8.41
C LEU A 316 -0.10 19.86 9.34
N GLN A 317 -0.88 19.94 10.43
CA GLN A 317 -0.70 21.03 11.38
C GLN A 317 0.60 20.91 12.18
N LEU A 318 1.07 19.68 12.43
CA LEU A 318 2.27 19.45 13.22
C LEU A 318 3.54 19.85 12.46
N HIS A 319 3.57 19.64 11.14
CA HIS A 319 4.76 19.87 10.31
C HIS A 319 4.63 21.04 9.33
N GLY A 320 3.42 21.54 9.12
CA GLY A 320 3.17 22.75 8.34
C GLY A 320 3.44 24.03 9.12
N GLN A 321 3.01 25.14 8.55
CA GLN A 321 3.12 26.48 9.14
C GLN A 321 1.72 27.09 9.31
N PRO A 322 0.86 26.53 10.19
CA PRO A 322 -0.47 27.07 10.39
C PRO A 322 -0.43 28.47 11.03
N SER A 323 -1.45 29.27 10.76
CA SER A 323 -1.66 30.55 11.44
C SER A 323 -2.13 30.40 12.90
N TRP A 324 -2.51 29.19 13.30
CA TRP A 324 -2.88 28.85 14.67
C TRP A 324 -1.72 28.25 15.46
N LYS A 325 -1.87 28.19 16.79
CA LYS A 325 -0.93 27.51 17.69
C LYS A 325 -0.73 26.07 17.23
N ARG A 326 0.53 25.64 17.11
CA ARG A 326 0.90 24.24 16.86
C ARG A 326 0.44 23.33 18.00
N TYR A 327 -0.19 22.20 17.67
CA TYR A 327 -0.58 21.16 18.60
C TYR A 327 0.40 19.97 18.48
N THR A 328 0.94 19.49 19.59
CA THR A 328 1.89 18.34 19.62
C THR A 328 1.26 17.07 20.17
N SER A 329 -0.03 17.12 20.52
CA SER A 329 -0.82 16.00 21.00
C SER A 329 -2.00 15.76 20.06
N GLN A 330 -2.22 14.50 19.68
CA GLN A 330 -3.41 14.11 18.92
C GLN A 330 -4.69 14.38 19.70
N VAL A 331 -4.66 14.22 21.03
CA VAL A 331 -5.83 14.49 21.88
C VAL A 331 -6.22 15.95 21.80
N GLU A 332 -5.27 16.86 22.02
CA GLU A 332 -5.54 18.31 21.97
C GLU A 332 -5.97 18.75 20.56
N TRP A 333 -5.39 18.14 19.52
CA TRP A 333 -5.79 18.44 18.13
C TRP A 333 -7.22 17.99 17.83
N ARG A 334 -7.57 16.76 18.19
CA ARG A 334 -8.95 16.25 18.05
C ARG A 334 -9.92 17.06 18.90
N GLU A 335 -9.47 17.49 20.09
CA GLU A 335 -10.24 18.36 20.97
C GLU A 335 -10.56 19.70 20.32
N ARG A 336 -9.55 20.31 19.72
CA ARG A 336 -9.72 21.54 18.97
C ARG A 336 -10.71 21.36 17.81
N LEU A 337 -10.56 20.30 17.01
CA LEU A 337 -11.43 20.03 15.87
C LEU A 337 -12.90 19.82 16.29
N TYR A 338 -13.18 18.98 17.29
CA TYR A 338 -14.57 18.77 17.71
C TYR A 338 -15.17 20.06 18.25
N ASN A 339 -14.43 20.86 19.03
CA ASN A 339 -14.94 22.11 19.59
C ASN A 339 -15.34 23.11 18.49
N ASP A 340 -14.52 23.22 17.44
CA ASP A 340 -14.81 24.11 16.31
C ASP A 340 -16.02 23.62 15.49
N ILE A 341 -16.15 22.31 15.27
CA ILE A 341 -17.33 21.71 14.61
C ILE A 341 -18.59 21.93 15.48
N PHE A 342 -18.52 21.69 16.79
CA PHE A 342 -19.64 21.90 17.69
C PHE A 342 -20.08 23.37 17.68
N LYS A 343 -19.16 24.33 17.76
CA LYS A 343 -19.50 25.75 17.69
C LYS A 343 -20.15 26.14 16.36
N ALA A 344 -19.73 25.53 15.25
CA ALA A 344 -20.25 25.84 13.93
C ALA A 344 -21.67 25.31 13.69
N PHE A 345 -22.01 24.14 14.26
CA PHE A 345 -23.26 23.43 13.96
C PHE A 345 -24.21 23.26 15.14
N HIS A 346 -23.77 23.55 16.36
CA HIS A 346 -24.66 23.64 17.51
C HIS A 346 -25.22 25.05 17.58
N HIS A 347 -26.47 25.17 17.15
CA HIS A 347 -27.33 26.28 17.55
C HIS A 347 -28.23 25.78 18.68
N ASP A 348 -28.44 26.64 19.69
CA ASP A 348 -29.28 26.36 20.87
C ASP A 348 -30.72 25.98 20.49
#